data_AF-A0A7K2N008-F1
#
_entry.id   AF-A0A7K2N008-F1
#
_cell.length_a   1.000
_cell.length_b   1.000
_cell.length_c   1.000
_cell.angle_alpha   90.00
_cell.angle_beta   90.00
_cell.angle_gamma   90.00
#
_symmetry.space_group_name_H-M   'P 1'
#
loop_
_entity.id
_entity.type
_entity.pdbx_description
1 polymer ?
#
loop_
_entity_poly.entity_id
_entity_poly.type
_entity_poly.pdbx_seq_one_letter_code
_entity_poly.pdbx_strand_id
1 'polypeptide(L)'
;LFSEMPKYVMIARASAERMALVLTAPPVTTPGRERPAGGTGLEVDCVRHGTLRKVRFRVSAGEFVAVAAYQPRAAADLAAVLALNVPPDAYEGTVRVGGRDVADLA
;
A
#
# COMPACT_ATOMS: atom_id res chain seq x y z
N LEU A 1 4.04 42.73 27.95
CA LEU A 1 3.32 41.65 27.23
C LEU A 1 3.48 41.73 25.69
N PHE A 2 3.59 42.92 25.08
CA PHE A 2 3.66 43.07 23.61
C PHE A 2 5.04 42.84 22.95
N SER A 3 6.12 42.63 23.71
CA SER A 3 7.47 42.45 23.15
C SER A 3 7.76 41.04 22.61
N GLU A 4 7.02 40.02 23.05
CA GLU A 4 7.21 38.62 22.62
C GLU A 4 6.34 38.25 21.41
N MET A 5 5.43 39.14 20.98
CA MET A 5 4.49 38.88 19.88
C MET A 5 5.17 38.39 18.58
N PRO A 6 6.29 39.01 18.12
CA PRO A 6 6.98 38.54 16.93
C PRO A 6 7.46 37.08 17.03
N LYS A 7 7.94 36.66 18.20
CA LYS A 7 8.41 35.29 18.45
C LYS A 7 7.27 34.29 18.34
N TYR A 8 6.12 34.56 18.96
CA TYR A 8 4.96 33.65 18.89
C TYR A 8 4.39 33.56 17.47
N VAL A 9 4.35 34.67 16.72
CA VAL A 9 3.90 34.66 15.32
C VAL A 9 4.84 33.81 14.46
N MET A 10 6.16 33.92 14.65
CA MET A 10 7.13 33.11 13.91
C MET A 10 7.03 31.61 14.26
N ILE A 11 6.81 31.27 15.54
CA ILE A 11 6.57 29.89 15.97
C ILE A 11 5.28 29.35 15.34
N ALA A 12 4.20 30.13 15.35
CA ALA A 12 2.92 29.74 14.76
C ALA A 12 3.05 29.51 13.25
N ARG A 13 3.75 30.41 12.53
CA ARG A 13 4.02 30.27 11.09
C ARG A 13 4.81 29.00 10.79
N ALA A 14 5.91 28.76 11.51
CA ALA A 14 6.72 27.55 11.32
C ALA A 14 5.93 26.26 11.64
N SER A 15 5.00 26.32 12.60
CA SER A 15 4.11 25.19 12.90
C SER A 15 3.07 24.95 11.80
N ALA A 16 2.48 26.03 11.28
CA ALA A 16 1.53 25.96 10.17
C ALA A 16 2.19 25.44 8.89
N GLU A 17 3.44 25.84 8.59
CA GLU A 17 4.20 25.32 7.45
C GLU A 17 4.41 23.80 7.55
N ARG A 18 4.73 23.28 8.74
CA ARG A 18 4.86 21.83 8.96
C ARG A 18 3.53 21.09 8.79
N MET A 19 2.43 21.67 9.27
CA MET A 19 1.10 21.11 9.04
C MET A 19 0.72 21.13 7.56
N ALA A 20 1.04 22.22 6.86
CA ALA A 20 0.79 22.35 5.43
C ALA A 20 1.50 21.23 4.65
N LEU A 21 2.76 20.93 4.97
CA LEU A 21 3.51 19.83 4.31
C LEU A 21 2.76 18.49 4.37
N VAL A 22 2.17 18.15 5.52
CA VAL A 22 1.43 16.89 5.67
C VAL A 22 0.07 16.98 4.98
N LEU A 23 -0.65 18.08 5.16
CA LEU A 23 -2.01 18.25 4.64
C LEU A 23 -2.08 18.38 3.12
N THR A 24 -1.01 18.86 2.48
CA THR A 24 -0.93 18.97 1.01
C THR A 24 -0.20 17.80 0.36
N ALA A 25 0.29 16.83 1.14
CA ALA A 25 0.96 15.66 0.59
C ALA A 25 -0.03 14.83 -0.23
N PRO A 26 0.31 14.43 -1.46
CA PRO A 26 -0.47 13.45 -2.19
C PRO A 26 -0.56 12.14 -1.39
N PRO A 27 -1.73 11.48 -1.36
CA PRO A 27 -1.84 10.17 -0.71
C PRO A 27 -0.94 9.16 -1.43
N VAL A 28 -0.33 8.25 -0.66
CA VAL A 28 0.52 7.18 -1.21
C VAL A 28 -0.29 6.22 -2.09
N THR A 29 -1.56 5.99 -1.73
CA THR A 29 -2.53 5.21 -2.50
C THR A 29 -3.87 5.92 -2.43
N THR A 30 -4.57 6.05 -3.55
CA THR A 30 -5.94 6.59 -3.58
C THR A 30 -6.92 5.45 -3.36
N PRO A 31 -7.82 5.52 -2.35
CA PRO A 31 -8.73 4.43 -2.08
C PRO A 31 -9.65 4.08 -3.25
N GLY A 32 -9.74 2.79 -3.54
CA GLY A 32 -10.64 2.15 -4.46
C GLY A 32 -12.08 2.35 -4.04
N ARG A 33 -12.98 2.24 -5.01
CA ARG A 33 -14.42 2.50 -4.80
C ARG A 33 -15.19 1.25 -4.43
N GLU A 34 -14.56 0.09 -4.62
CA GLU A 34 -15.24 -1.19 -4.57
C GLU A 34 -14.97 -1.92 -3.25
N ARG A 35 -15.80 -2.92 -2.97
CA ARG A 35 -15.62 -3.82 -1.84
C ARG A 35 -15.50 -5.24 -2.38
N PRO A 36 -14.60 -6.07 -1.81
CA PRO A 36 -14.55 -7.48 -2.19
C PRO A 36 -15.88 -8.14 -1.82
N ALA A 37 -16.31 -9.10 -2.64
CA ALA A 37 -17.42 -9.97 -2.27
C ALA A 37 -17.04 -10.84 -1.04
N GLY A 38 -18.01 -11.44 -0.36
CA GLY A 38 -17.72 -12.42 0.70
C GLY A 38 -17.18 -13.74 0.14
N GLY A 39 -16.42 -14.48 0.93
CA GLY A 39 -15.95 -15.83 0.57
C GLY A 39 -14.97 -15.86 -0.61
N THR A 40 -14.12 -14.85 -0.71
CA THR A 40 -13.28 -14.63 -1.90
C THR A 40 -11.88 -15.22 -1.75
N GLY A 41 -11.42 -15.92 -2.79
CA GLY A 41 -10.03 -16.34 -2.92
C GLY A 41 -9.09 -15.21 -3.36
N LEU A 42 -7.79 -15.47 -3.25
CA LEU A 42 -6.69 -14.63 -3.73
C LEU A 42 -6.15 -15.18 -5.04
N GLU A 43 -5.90 -14.33 -6.01
CA GLU A 43 -5.14 -14.67 -7.21
C GLU A 43 -3.99 -13.71 -7.38
N VAL A 44 -2.79 -14.26 -7.59
CA VAL A 44 -1.59 -13.51 -7.95
C VAL A 44 -1.20 -13.99 -9.34
N ASP A 45 -1.10 -13.06 -10.30
CA ASP A 45 -0.74 -13.38 -11.68
C ASP A 45 0.43 -12.53 -12.17
N CYS A 46 1.52 -13.22 -12.49
CA CYS A 46 2.74 -12.65 -13.06
C CYS A 46 3.34 -11.45 -12.31
N VAL A 47 3.18 -11.39 -10.97
CA VAL A 47 3.66 -10.25 -10.17
C VAL A 47 5.18 -10.10 -10.24
N ARG A 48 5.64 -8.88 -10.48
CA ARG A 48 7.06 -8.46 -10.41
C ARG A 48 7.19 -7.18 -9.59
N HIS A 49 7.92 -7.28 -8.49
CA HIS A 49 8.30 -6.18 -7.63
C HIS A 49 9.55 -6.57 -6.86
N GLY A 50 10.54 -5.67 -6.72
CA GLY A 50 11.79 -5.95 -6.01
C GLY A 50 12.50 -7.20 -6.54
N THR A 51 12.58 -8.24 -5.72
CA THR A 51 13.18 -9.55 -6.05
C THR A 51 12.22 -10.54 -6.71
N LEU A 52 10.91 -10.26 -6.72
CA LEU A 52 9.89 -11.15 -7.31
C LEU A 52 10.00 -11.21 -8.84
N ARG A 53 9.81 -12.40 -9.41
CA ARG A 53 9.92 -12.63 -10.85
C ARG A 53 8.72 -13.45 -11.35
N LYS A 54 7.70 -12.77 -11.87
CA LYS A 54 6.46 -13.38 -12.43
C LYS A 54 5.80 -14.36 -11.46
N VAL A 55 5.69 -13.98 -10.20
CA VAL A 55 5.05 -14.83 -9.18
C VAL A 55 3.60 -15.05 -9.58
N ARG A 56 3.17 -16.31 -9.55
CA ARG A 56 1.80 -16.71 -9.89
C ARG A 56 1.33 -17.82 -8.96
N PHE A 57 0.20 -17.63 -8.30
CA PHE A 57 -0.49 -18.64 -7.52
C PHE A 57 -1.94 -18.22 -7.24
N ARG A 58 -2.77 -19.17 -6.81
CA ARG A 58 -4.12 -18.91 -6.35
C ARG A 58 -4.31 -19.53 -4.97
N VAL A 59 -5.08 -18.87 -4.12
CA VAL A 59 -5.53 -19.35 -2.81
C VAL A 59 -7.05 -19.32 -2.83
N SER A 60 -7.67 -20.47 -2.69
CA SER A 60 -9.13 -20.60 -2.62
C SER A 60 -9.64 -20.02 -1.30
N ALA A 61 -10.91 -19.64 -1.24
CA ALA A 61 -11.50 -19.18 0.01
C ALA A 61 -11.43 -20.27 1.09
N GLY A 62 -10.89 -19.93 2.27
CA GLY A 62 -10.66 -20.88 3.36
C GLY A 62 -9.42 -21.78 3.19
N GLU A 63 -8.68 -21.67 2.08
CA GLU A 63 -7.43 -22.38 1.88
C GLU A 63 -6.28 -21.67 2.61
N PHE A 64 -5.37 -22.46 3.20
CA PHE A 64 -4.17 -21.96 3.84
C PHE A 64 -2.94 -22.36 3.02
N VAL A 65 -2.17 -21.37 2.56
CA VAL A 65 -0.95 -21.58 1.76
C VAL A 65 0.25 -21.04 2.51
N ALA A 66 1.23 -21.91 2.75
CA ALA A 66 2.53 -21.53 3.29
C ALA A 66 3.50 -21.18 2.15
N VAL A 67 4.11 -20.00 2.21
CA VAL A 67 5.12 -19.57 1.24
C VAL A 67 6.51 -19.77 1.84
N ALA A 68 7.31 -20.65 1.24
CA ALA A 68 8.71 -20.85 1.60
C ALA A 68 9.61 -20.17 0.57
N ALA A 69 10.31 -19.11 0.99
CA ALA A 69 11.25 -18.39 0.13
C ALA A 69 12.69 -18.76 0.47
N TYR A 70 13.50 -19.05 -0.55
CA TYR A 70 14.94 -19.28 -0.38
C TYR A 70 15.68 -18.03 0.10
N GLN A 71 15.22 -16.85 -0.33
CA GLN A 71 15.75 -15.56 0.07
C GLN A 71 14.72 -14.86 0.97
N PRO A 72 15.08 -14.47 2.20
CA PRO A 72 14.16 -13.74 3.08
C PRO A 72 13.57 -12.48 2.44
N ARG A 73 14.36 -11.82 1.57
CA ARG A 73 13.92 -10.64 0.82
C ARG A 73 12.73 -10.91 -0.10
N ALA A 74 12.65 -12.09 -0.72
CA ALA A 74 11.53 -12.43 -1.60
C ALA A 74 10.21 -12.59 -0.82
N ALA A 75 10.26 -13.15 0.39
CA ALA A 75 9.10 -13.20 1.26
C ALA A 75 8.66 -11.79 1.70
N ALA A 76 9.62 -10.92 2.04
CA ALA A 76 9.33 -9.53 2.41
C ALA A 76 8.72 -8.73 1.26
N ASP A 77 9.25 -8.84 0.05
CA ASP A 77 8.72 -8.14 -1.13
C ASP A 77 7.31 -8.65 -1.48
N LEU A 78 7.03 -9.96 -1.36
CA LEU A 78 5.68 -10.51 -1.55
C LEU A 78 4.72 -10.00 -0.47
N ALA A 79 5.13 -10.00 0.80
CA ALA A 79 4.31 -9.48 1.89
C ALA A 79 4.01 -7.99 1.71
N ALA A 80 4.96 -7.19 1.22
CA ALA A 80 4.77 -5.78 0.95
C ALA A 80 3.71 -5.53 -0.13
N VAL A 81 3.70 -6.33 -1.21
CA VAL A 81 2.67 -6.27 -2.25
C VAL A 81 1.29 -6.69 -1.71
N LEU A 82 1.21 -7.84 -1.02
CA LEU A 82 -0.07 -8.35 -0.50
C LEU A 82 -0.68 -7.47 0.60
N ALA A 83 0.16 -6.74 1.34
CA ALA A 83 -0.27 -5.80 2.38
C ALA A 83 -0.57 -4.39 1.86
N LEU A 84 -0.49 -4.15 0.54
CA LEU A 84 -0.66 -2.83 -0.10
C LEU A 84 0.32 -1.75 0.40
N ASN A 85 1.48 -2.16 0.93
CA ASN A 85 2.59 -1.24 1.22
C ASN A 85 3.29 -0.77 -0.06
N VAL A 86 3.07 -1.50 -1.16
CA VAL A 86 3.47 -1.12 -2.51
C VAL A 86 2.18 -0.83 -3.28
N PRO A 87 1.99 0.40 -3.79
CA PRO A 87 0.77 0.73 -4.51
C PRO A 87 0.66 -0.07 -5.82
N PRO A 88 -0.57 -0.38 -6.30
CA PRO A 88 -0.78 -1.24 -7.47
C PRO A 88 -0.12 -0.79 -8.77
N ASP A 89 0.15 0.50 -8.93
CA ASP A 89 0.86 1.09 -10.07
C ASP A 89 2.39 0.98 -9.97
N ALA A 90 2.92 0.55 -8.82
CA ALA A 90 4.35 0.40 -8.54
C ALA A 90 4.89 -1.04 -8.73
N TYR A 91 4.09 -1.94 -9.31
CA TYR A 91 4.52 -3.29 -9.69
C TYR A 91 3.88 -3.74 -11.02
N GLU A 92 4.48 -4.74 -11.67
CA GLU A 92 3.86 -5.39 -12.83
C GLU A 92 3.08 -6.64 -12.42
N GLY A 93 2.08 -7.02 -13.22
CA GLY A 93 1.19 -8.15 -12.94
C GLY A 93 -0.09 -7.70 -12.25
N THR A 94 -0.88 -8.66 -11.77
CA THR A 94 -2.17 -8.36 -11.12
C THR A 94 -2.36 -9.18 -9.87
N VAL A 95 -2.87 -8.55 -8.82
CA VAL A 95 -3.36 -9.22 -7.62
C VAL A 95 -4.87 -9.04 -7.56
N ARG A 96 -5.61 -10.12 -7.39
CA ARG A 96 -7.07 -10.09 -7.32
C ARG A 96 -7.58 -10.72 -6.03
N VAL A 97 -8.61 -10.11 -5.46
CA VAL A 97 -9.38 -10.67 -4.35
C VAL A 97 -10.82 -10.85 -4.84
N GLY A 98 -11.27 -12.10 -4.91
CA GLY A 98 -12.62 -12.39 -5.39
C GLY A 98 -12.84 -12.09 -6.87
N GLY A 99 -11.77 -12.17 -7.66
CA GLY A 99 -11.79 -11.83 -9.08
C GLY A 99 -11.72 -10.34 -9.39
N ARG A 100 -11.69 -9.46 -8.38
CA ARG A 100 -11.49 -8.01 -8.56
C ARG A 100 -10.05 -7.62 -8.33
N ASP A 101 -9.52 -6.73 -9.17
CA ASP A 101 -8.17 -6.23 -9.00
C ASP A 101 -8.07 -5.43 -7.70
N VAL A 102 -6.98 -5.62 -6.94
CA VAL A 102 -6.76 -4.85 -5.72
C VAL A 102 -6.65 -3.34 -5.99
N ALA A 103 -6.27 -2.94 -7.21
CA ALA A 103 -6.32 -1.53 -7.63
C ALA A 103 -7.72 -0.92 -7.58
N ASP A 104 -8.78 -1.73 -7.73
CA ASP A 104 -10.17 -1.26 -7.68
C ASP A 104 -10.75 -1.27 -6.25
N LEU A 105 -10.12 -2.04 -5.35
CA LEU A 105 -10.54 -2.27 -3.97
C LEU A 105 -9.82 -1.39 -2.93
N ALA A 106 -8.56 -1.04 -3.17
CA ALA A 106 -7.61 -0.50 -2.21
C ALA A 106 -7.67 1.02 -2.09
#